data_AF-A0AAX0K2W8-F1
#
_entry.id   AF-A0AAX0K2W8-F1
#
_cell.length_a   1.000
_cell.length_b   1.000
_cell.length_c   1.000
_cell.angle_alpha   90.00
_cell.angle_beta   90.00
_cell.angle_gamma   90.00
#
_symmetry.space_group_name_H-M   'P 1'
#
loop_
_entity.id
_entity.type
_entity.pdbx_description
1 polymer ?
#
loop_
_entity_poly.entity_id
_entity_poly.type
_entity_poly.pdbx_seq_one_letter_code
_entity_poly.pdbx_strand_id
1 'polypeptide(L)'
;MRQTKKRRWGRWLLLGLVIGVIAGIAIYGSYDYLYVRPQIAAKEERARRQYETELNRHRAIEQRLQNQAKADTGTTNKLMQPVDSPDAKPLLAKLQAAHFSGTVLMMRKGKVILNTGLGYADVDSGRLNGPETLYQIGSIQKGLTAVLLMKLVEQGKVRLSDPIGHYFTGIRTGKKVTLRMMLDMRSGLTLPRAQPAKLSDAGIVRWSIANLNYETPRYDYQPVNFVLLAGVIEKVTGRLYADLIQQEIFKRLALTHSGFMPELYREQNQAFGYNGPKADPYSKRYIEPALNYNRELGTGNIYASAGDLYQIMAGINQGKIISRSAVMQLRDLSQGQYTAGVYNFGSYTLTHGVVAAHSAATVMDSSGQNAVVLMANAGQITRDLAQSLFLDMIKGVK
;
A
#
# COMPACT_ATOMS: atom_id res chain seq x y z
N MET A 1 32.62 -10.84 -80.76
CA MET A 1 31.29 -10.21 -80.52
C MET A 1 30.42 -10.84 -79.41
N ARG A 2 30.77 -11.97 -78.76
CA ARG A 2 29.92 -12.59 -77.71
C ARG A 2 30.07 -12.02 -76.28
N GLN A 3 31.19 -11.37 -75.93
CA GLN A 3 31.42 -10.85 -74.57
C GLN A 3 30.65 -9.54 -74.24
N THR A 4 30.30 -8.73 -75.23
CA THR A 4 29.65 -7.41 -75.02
C THR A 4 28.14 -7.52 -74.71
N LYS A 5 27.46 -8.58 -75.18
CA LYS A 5 26.04 -8.82 -74.88
C LYS A 5 25.78 -9.26 -73.42
N LYS A 6 26.64 -10.09 -72.82
CA LYS A 6 26.52 -10.53 -71.41
C LYS A 6 26.66 -9.38 -70.41
N ARG A 7 27.59 -8.44 -70.66
CA ARG A 7 27.80 -7.24 -69.82
C ARG A 7 26.61 -6.28 -69.81
N ARG A 8 25.86 -6.20 -70.91
CA ARG A 8 24.70 -5.32 -71.07
C ARG A 8 23.47 -5.86 -70.33
N TRP A 9 23.25 -7.18 -70.36
CA TRP A 9 22.18 -7.85 -69.59
C TRP A 9 22.40 -7.76 -68.07
N GLY A 10 23.65 -7.90 -67.59
CA GLY A 10 23.97 -7.74 -66.18
C GLY A 10 23.66 -6.33 -65.63
N ARG A 11 23.85 -5.27 -66.43
CA ARG A 11 23.50 -3.90 -66.06
C ARG A 11 21.99 -3.67 -65.93
N TRP A 12 21.18 -4.24 -66.82
CA TRP A 12 19.72 -4.14 -66.75
C TRP A 12 19.14 -4.95 -65.57
N LEU A 13 19.73 -6.10 -65.26
CA LEU A 13 19.39 -6.87 -64.04
C LEU A 13 19.72 -6.09 -62.76
N LEU A 14 20.91 -5.47 -62.69
CA LEU A 14 21.30 -4.64 -61.54
C LEU A 14 20.41 -3.41 -61.39
N LEU A 15 20.08 -2.75 -62.51
CA LEU A 15 19.16 -1.60 -62.52
C LEU A 15 17.75 -2.00 -62.07
N GLY A 16 17.24 -3.15 -62.54
CA GLY A 16 15.95 -3.69 -62.12
C GLY A 16 15.91 -4.04 -60.62
N LEU A 17 17.00 -4.60 -60.09
CA LEU A 17 17.14 -4.87 -58.65
C LEU A 17 17.14 -3.58 -57.82
N VAL A 18 17.90 -2.56 -58.24
CA VAL A 18 17.94 -1.26 -57.56
C VAL A 18 16.58 -0.57 -57.60
N ILE A 19 15.90 -0.56 -58.75
CA ILE A 19 14.55 0.00 -58.88
C ILE A 19 13.55 -0.77 -58.01
N GLY A 20 13.65 -2.11 -57.96
CA GLY A 20 12.80 -2.95 -57.12
C GLY A 20 12.99 -2.68 -55.62
N VAL A 21 14.23 -2.47 -55.17
CA VAL A 21 14.53 -2.10 -53.78
C VAL A 21 14.00 -0.70 -53.45
N ILE A 22 14.21 0.29 -54.33
CA ILE A 22 13.69 1.65 -54.13
C ILE A 22 12.17 1.65 -54.10
N ALA A 23 11.51 0.92 -55.00
CA ALA A 23 10.06 0.76 -55.02
C ALA A 23 9.56 0.06 -53.76
N GLY A 24 10.24 -0.99 -53.29
CA GLY A 24 9.91 -1.68 -52.05
C GLY A 24 10.01 -0.78 -50.81
N ILE A 25 11.07 0.05 -50.73
CA ILE A 25 11.23 1.05 -49.65
C ILE A 25 10.13 2.10 -49.72
N ALA A 26 9.79 2.59 -50.92
CA ALA A 26 8.73 3.57 -51.10
C ALA A 26 7.34 3.01 -50.73
N ILE A 27 7.05 1.77 -51.12
CA ILE A 27 5.80 1.07 -50.77
C ILE A 27 5.71 0.84 -49.26
N TYR A 28 6.78 0.35 -48.64
CA TYR A 28 6.83 0.15 -47.19
C TYR A 28 6.72 1.48 -46.42
N GLY A 29 7.45 2.51 -46.85
CA GLY A 29 7.36 3.85 -46.26
C GLY A 29 5.96 4.44 -46.38
N SER A 30 5.29 4.21 -47.51
CA SER A 30 3.89 4.63 -47.73
C SER A 30 2.93 3.85 -46.84
N TYR A 31 3.11 2.53 -46.69
CA TYR A 31 2.30 1.70 -45.81
C TYR A 31 2.50 2.05 -44.32
N ASP A 32 3.73 2.25 -43.87
CA ASP A 32 4.05 2.70 -42.51
C ASP A 32 3.39 4.05 -42.22
N TYR A 33 3.54 5.01 -43.13
CA TYR A 33 3.03 6.37 -42.97
C TYR A 33 1.49 6.43 -43.02
N LEU A 34 0.86 5.72 -43.95
CA LEU A 34 -0.59 5.78 -44.16
C LEU A 34 -1.39 4.86 -43.24
N TYR A 35 -0.81 3.74 -42.76
CA TYR A 35 -1.55 2.73 -42.01
C TYR A 35 -1.01 2.44 -40.61
N VAL A 36 0.30 2.31 -40.43
CA VAL A 36 0.87 1.90 -39.13
C VAL A 36 0.94 3.07 -38.15
N ARG A 37 1.56 4.18 -38.54
CA ARG A 37 1.71 5.37 -37.68
C ARG A 37 0.39 5.95 -37.19
N PRO A 38 -0.67 6.08 -38.02
CA PRO A 38 -1.95 6.60 -37.55
C PRO A 38 -2.62 5.69 -36.52
N GLN A 39 -2.47 4.36 -36.63
CA GLN A 39 -3.01 3.41 -35.65
C GLN A 39 -2.28 3.48 -34.32
N ILE A 40 -0.95 3.60 -34.34
CA ILE A 40 -0.14 3.80 -33.13
C ILE A 40 -0.51 5.14 -32.47
N ALA A 41 -0.56 6.23 -33.24
CA ALA A 41 -0.96 7.54 -32.75
C ALA A 41 -2.37 7.53 -32.14
N ALA A 42 -3.35 6.87 -32.79
CA ALA A 42 -4.71 6.74 -32.26
C ALA A 42 -4.74 5.92 -30.95
N LYS A 43 -3.89 4.90 -30.82
CA LYS A 43 -3.78 4.09 -29.60
C LYS A 43 -3.13 4.87 -28.46
N GLU A 44 -2.09 5.65 -28.76
CA GLU A 44 -1.44 6.56 -27.81
C GLU A 44 -2.36 7.69 -27.37
N GLU A 45 -3.12 8.28 -28.28
CA GLU A 45 -4.08 9.34 -27.98
C GLU A 45 -5.24 8.82 -27.11
N ARG A 46 -5.77 7.63 -27.38
CA ARG A 46 -6.74 6.97 -26.48
C ARG A 46 -6.16 6.74 -25.10
N ALA A 47 -4.92 6.28 -25.01
CA ALA A 47 -4.24 6.08 -23.72
C ALA A 47 -4.02 7.40 -22.97
N ARG A 48 -3.64 8.49 -23.67
CA ARG A 48 -3.54 9.84 -23.10
C ARG A 48 -4.87 10.36 -22.59
N ARG A 49 -5.95 10.26 -23.38
CA ARG A 49 -7.29 10.71 -22.96
C ARG A 49 -7.81 9.94 -21.76
N GLN A 50 -7.57 8.62 -21.72
CA GLN A 50 -7.88 7.80 -20.54
C GLN A 50 -7.10 8.28 -19.32
N TYR A 51 -5.79 8.52 -19.47
CA TYR A 51 -4.93 9.04 -18.41
C TYR A 51 -5.37 10.41 -17.92
N GLU A 52 -5.69 11.36 -18.81
CA GLU A 52 -6.17 12.69 -18.43
C GLU A 52 -7.53 12.64 -17.74
N THR A 53 -8.43 11.78 -18.21
CA THR A 53 -9.74 11.55 -17.55
C THR A 53 -9.55 11.02 -16.13
N GLU A 54 -8.63 10.08 -15.96
CA GLU A 54 -8.28 9.50 -14.66
C GLU A 54 -7.61 10.55 -13.77
N LEU A 55 -6.64 11.31 -14.27
CA LEU A 55 -5.98 12.39 -13.55
C LEU A 55 -6.96 13.48 -13.09
N ASN A 56 -7.93 13.84 -13.93
CA ASN A 56 -8.96 14.83 -13.58
C ASN A 56 -9.94 14.27 -12.54
N ARG A 57 -10.27 12.97 -12.59
CA ARG A 57 -11.02 12.30 -11.51
C ARG A 57 -10.24 12.34 -10.20
N HIS A 58 -8.95 12.00 -10.21
CA HIS A 58 -8.08 12.06 -9.03
C HIS A 58 -8.10 13.46 -8.42
N ARG A 59 -7.90 14.51 -9.22
CA ARG A 59 -7.92 15.91 -8.74
C ARG A 59 -9.27 16.31 -8.16
N ALA A 60 -10.37 15.94 -8.81
CA ALA A 60 -11.72 16.26 -8.33
C ALA A 60 -12.04 15.54 -7.00
N ILE A 61 -11.53 14.32 -6.84
CA ILE A 61 -11.61 13.55 -5.61
C ILE A 61 -10.77 14.18 -4.52
N GLU A 62 -9.48 14.45 -4.76
CA GLU A 62 -8.61 15.13 -3.80
C GLU A 62 -9.24 16.43 -3.30
N GLN A 63 -9.82 17.21 -4.21
CA GLN A 63 -10.51 18.46 -3.87
C GLN A 63 -11.80 18.22 -3.06
N ARG A 64 -12.57 17.17 -3.38
CA ARG A 64 -13.76 16.79 -2.62
C ARG A 64 -13.40 16.30 -1.21
N LEU A 65 -12.34 15.51 -1.08
CA LEU A 65 -11.82 15.01 0.19
C LEU A 65 -11.37 16.16 1.09
N GLN A 66 -10.60 17.10 0.55
CA GLN A 66 -10.18 18.32 1.25
C GLN A 66 -11.36 19.18 1.73
N ASN A 67 -12.42 19.27 0.92
CA ASN A 67 -13.62 20.04 1.29
C ASN A 67 -14.47 19.34 2.37
N GLN A 68 -14.46 18.00 2.41
CA GLN A 68 -15.23 17.22 3.38
C GLN A 68 -14.52 17.07 4.73
N ALA A 69 -13.19 16.97 4.76
CA ALA A 69 -12.41 16.95 6.00
C ALA A 69 -12.62 18.21 6.86
N LYS A 70 -13.00 19.35 6.25
CA LYS A 70 -13.34 20.59 6.96
C LYS A 70 -14.71 20.58 7.64
N ALA A 71 -15.59 19.63 7.33
CA ALA A 71 -16.99 19.65 7.76
C ALA A 71 -17.32 18.76 8.96
N ASP A 72 -16.46 17.80 9.34
CA ASP A 72 -16.69 16.84 10.43
C ASP A 72 -15.81 17.15 11.65
N THR A 73 -16.22 18.11 12.49
CA THR A 73 -15.50 18.48 13.75
C THR A 73 -16.32 18.24 15.02
N GLY A 74 -17.40 17.45 14.94
CA GLY A 74 -18.47 17.47 15.96
C GLY A 74 -18.47 16.44 17.09
N THR A 75 -17.49 15.52 17.23
CA THR A 75 -17.51 14.54 18.33
C THR A 75 -16.13 14.31 18.93
N THR A 76 -15.97 14.57 20.23
CA THR A 76 -14.71 14.36 20.96
C THR A 76 -14.41 12.87 21.05
N ASN A 77 -13.52 12.38 20.19
CA ASN A 77 -13.11 10.98 20.17
C ASN A 77 -12.23 10.68 21.40
N LYS A 78 -12.70 9.85 22.33
CA LYS A 78 -11.95 9.47 23.55
C LYS A 78 -10.56 8.89 23.26
N LEU A 79 -10.35 8.33 22.06
CA LEU A 79 -9.05 7.80 21.64
C LEU A 79 -8.03 8.88 21.22
N MET A 80 -8.45 10.15 21.18
CA MET A 80 -7.58 11.31 20.96
C MET A 80 -7.20 12.02 22.27
N GLN A 81 -7.63 11.50 23.42
CA GLN A 81 -7.35 12.10 24.72
C GLN A 81 -6.27 11.31 25.47
N PRO A 82 -5.37 11.99 26.21
CA PRO A 82 -4.38 11.33 27.03
C PRO A 82 -5.03 10.47 28.13
N VAL A 83 -4.46 9.29 28.38
CA VAL A 83 -4.86 8.39 29.47
C VAL A 83 -3.60 7.80 30.08
N ASP A 84 -3.50 7.82 31.41
CA ASP A 84 -2.41 7.20 32.17
C ASP A 84 -2.99 6.54 33.43
N SER A 85 -3.45 5.29 33.29
CA SER A 85 -3.96 4.52 34.41
C SER A 85 -2.81 3.99 35.27
N PRO A 86 -2.93 3.94 36.61
CA PRO A 86 -1.94 3.31 37.48
C PRO A 86 -1.54 1.90 37.05
N ASP A 87 -2.48 1.13 36.48
CA ASP A 87 -2.26 -0.23 35.97
C ASP A 87 -1.25 -0.30 34.80
N ALA A 88 -1.01 0.82 34.11
CA ALA A 88 -0.11 0.89 32.97
C ALA A 88 1.33 1.28 33.35
N LYS A 89 1.60 1.68 34.60
CA LYS A 89 2.93 2.16 35.04
C LYS A 89 4.08 1.21 34.72
N PRO A 90 4.00 -0.12 34.95
CA PRO A 90 5.08 -1.03 34.61
C PRO A 90 5.31 -1.14 33.09
N LEU A 91 4.23 -1.05 32.30
CA LEU A 91 4.28 -1.09 30.84
C LEU A 91 4.89 0.20 30.29
N LEU A 92 4.58 1.35 30.89
CA LEU A 92 5.20 2.64 30.56
C LEU A 92 6.70 2.64 30.89
N ALA A 93 7.11 2.11 32.05
CA ALA A 93 8.52 1.98 32.40
C ALA A 93 9.29 1.12 31.38
N LYS A 94 8.66 0.06 30.86
CA LYS A 94 9.24 -0.78 29.79
C LYS A 94 9.43 -0.02 28.47
N LEU A 95 8.48 0.85 28.09
CA LEU A 95 8.65 1.73 26.92
C LEU A 95 9.82 2.70 27.10
N GLN A 96 9.95 3.29 28.29
CA GLN A 96 11.04 4.21 28.63
C GLN A 96 12.41 3.51 28.60
N ALA A 97 12.52 2.32 29.19
CA ALA A 97 13.74 1.50 29.15
C ALA A 97 14.12 1.06 27.72
N ALA A 98 13.13 0.93 26.84
CA ALA A 98 13.35 0.65 25.42
C ALA A 98 13.75 1.91 24.60
N HIS A 99 13.80 3.09 25.24
CA HIS A 99 14.00 4.39 24.58
C HIS A 99 12.98 4.64 23.45
N PHE A 100 11.73 4.23 23.65
CA PHE A 100 10.66 4.43 22.67
C PHE A 100 10.36 5.93 22.47
N SER A 101 10.33 6.37 21.21
CA SER A 101 9.85 7.68 20.78
C SER A 101 8.67 7.50 19.84
N GLY A 102 7.51 8.02 20.25
CA GLY A 102 6.28 7.85 19.51
C GLY A 102 5.04 7.93 20.39
N THR A 103 3.91 7.46 19.86
CA THR A 103 2.63 7.36 20.57
C THR A 103 2.31 5.91 20.89
N VAL A 104 1.82 5.67 22.10
CA VAL A 104 1.32 4.38 22.56
C VAL A 104 -0.16 4.48 22.92
N LEU A 105 -0.93 3.47 22.49
CA LEU A 105 -2.30 3.22 22.94
C LEU A 105 -2.41 1.78 23.44
N MET A 106 -2.95 1.59 24.64
CA MET A 106 -3.20 0.27 25.23
C MET A 106 -4.65 0.14 25.69
N MET A 107 -5.28 -0.93 25.22
CA MET A 107 -6.62 -1.36 25.59
C MET A 107 -6.53 -2.61 26.46
N ARG A 108 -7.22 -2.61 27.60
CA ARG A 108 -7.35 -3.78 28.46
C ARG A 108 -8.81 -3.95 28.86
N LYS A 109 -9.38 -5.13 28.58
CA LYS A 109 -10.80 -5.44 28.85
C LYS A 109 -11.76 -4.35 28.33
N GLY A 110 -11.50 -3.83 27.12
CA GLY A 110 -12.34 -2.84 26.46
C GLY A 110 -12.17 -1.40 26.96
N LYS A 111 -11.24 -1.14 27.88
CA LYS A 111 -10.94 0.22 28.39
C LYS A 111 -9.55 0.66 27.95
N VAL A 112 -9.41 1.95 27.65
CA VAL A 112 -8.10 2.58 27.46
C VAL A 112 -7.41 2.63 28.82
N ILE A 113 -6.22 2.04 28.94
CA ILE A 113 -5.40 2.10 30.16
C ILE A 113 -4.17 2.99 30.00
N LEU A 114 -3.71 3.19 28.76
CA LEU A 114 -2.63 4.10 28.42
C LEU A 114 -2.89 4.68 27.04
N ASN A 115 -2.80 6.00 26.89
CA ASN A 115 -2.80 6.71 25.63
C ASN A 115 -1.93 7.95 25.79
N THR A 116 -0.67 7.89 25.37
CA THR A 116 0.27 8.97 25.60
C THR A 116 1.40 8.96 24.57
N GLY A 117 2.13 10.05 24.49
CA GLY A 117 3.33 10.16 23.68
C GLY A 117 4.61 10.18 24.52
N LEU A 118 5.68 9.67 23.94
CA LEU A 118 7.04 9.75 24.44
C LEU A 118 7.92 10.41 23.38
N GLY A 119 8.79 11.32 23.79
CA GLY A 119 9.69 12.02 22.87
C GLY A 119 9.01 13.05 21.97
N TYR A 120 9.70 13.46 20.90
CA TYR A 120 9.28 14.55 20.02
C TYR A 120 8.62 14.02 18.75
N ALA A 121 7.47 14.59 18.41
CA ALA A 121 6.91 14.50 17.07
C ALA A 121 7.66 15.43 16.11
N ASP A 122 8.10 16.59 16.62
CA ASP A 122 8.92 17.56 15.91
C ASP A 122 9.94 18.21 16.86
N VAL A 123 11.22 17.98 16.59
CA VAL A 123 12.33 18.48 17.42
C VAL A 123 12.54 19.96 17.19
N ASP A 124 12.37 20.45 15.96
CA ASP A 124 12.66 21.84 15.60
C ASP A 124 11.68 22.80 16.29
N SER A 125 10.41 22.41 16.42
CA SER A 125 9.38 23.18 17.12
C SER A 125 9.20 22.78 18.59
N GLY A 126 9.91 21.75 19.06
CA GLY A 126 9.75 21.20 20.41
C GLY A 126 8.42 20.47 20.66
N ARG A 127 7.64 20.16 19.61
CA ARG A 127 6.35 19.49 19.76
C ARG A 127 6.53 18.02 20.15
N LEU A 128 5.91 17.65 21.27
CA LEU A 128 5.90 16.28 21.78
C LEU A 128 4.97 15.38 20.97
N ASN A 129 5.28 14.08 20.99
CA ASN A 129 4.33 13.06 20.57
C ASN A 129 3.11 13.05 21.51
N GLY A 130 1.97 12.57 21.02
CA GLY A 130 0.74 12.47 21.79
C GLY A 130 -0.39 11.80 21.00
N PRO A 131 -1.57 11.57 21.63
CA PRO A 131 -2.67 10.80 21.04
C PRO A 131 -3.13 11.24 19.64
N GLU A 132 -3.07 12.54 19.34
CA GLU A 132 -3.45 13.11 18.04
C GLU A 132 -2.32 13.08 17.01
N THR A 133 -1.12 12.63 17.36
CA THR A 133 0.03 12.63 16.45
C THR A 133 -0.19 11.64 15.31
N LEU A 134 0.07 12.08 14.08
CA LEU A 134 -0.14 11.29 12.86
C LEU A 134 1.17 10.68 12.38
N TYR A 135 1.14 9.39 12.04
CA TYR A 135 2.31 8.64 11.58
C TYR A 135 1.95 7.87 10.30
N GLN A 136 2.92 7.71 9.40
CA GLN A 136 2.77 6.75 8.31
C GLN A 136 2.71 5.31 8.85
N ILE A 137 1.73 4.52 8.41
CA ILE A 137 1.51 3.15 8.93
C ILE A 137 2.23 2.06 8.13
N GLY A 138 2.81 2.43 6.98
CA GLY A 138 3.53 1.52 6.08
C GLY A 138 2.74 0.25 5.76
N SER A 139 3.43 -0.90 5.82
CA SER A 139 2.89 -2.21 5.44
C SER A 139 1.61 -2.68 6.13
N ILE A 140 1.14 -2.02 7.19
CA ILE A 140 -0.17 -2.31 7.79
C ILE A 140 -1.31 -2.06 6.77
N GLN A 141 -1.13 -1.13 5.83
CA GLN A 141 -2.09 -0.86 4.76
C GLN A 141 -2.46 -2.09 3.93
N LYS A 142 -1.57 -3.08 3.81
CA LYS A 142 -1.87 -4.33 3.10
C LYS A 142 -3.09 -5.05 3.67
N GLY A 143 -3.29 -4.97 4.99
CA GLY A 143 -4.51 -5.48 5.64
C GLY A 143 -5.79 -4.78 5.14
N LEU A 144 -5.73 -3.48 4.90
CA LEU A 144 -6.85 -2.70 4.39
C LEU A 144 -7.15 -3.06 2.92
N THR A 145 -6.10 -3.22 2.10
CA THR A 145 -6.23 -3.72 0.72
C THR A 145 -6.88 -5.10 0.69
N ALA A 146 -6.47 -6.01 1.58
CA ALA A 146 -7.06 -7.33 1.68
C ALA A 146 -8.55 -7.29 2.08
N VAL A 147 -8.93 -6.38 2.99
CA VAL A 147 -10.34 -6.19 3.38
C VAL A 147 -11.17 -5.70 2.20
N LEU A 148 -10.69 -4.73 1.41
CA LEU A 148 -11.38 -4.28 0.20
C LEU A 148 -11.57 -5.43 -0.81
N LEU A 149 -10.55 -6.28 -0.99
CA LEU A 149 -10.68 -7.47 -1.84
C LEU A 149 -11.74 -8.43 -1.30
N MET A 150 -11.75 -8.70 0.02
CA MET A 150 -12.74 -9.58 0.64
C MET A 150 -14.17 -9.05 0.52
N LYS A 151 -14.38 -7.72 0.52
CA LYS A 151 -15.71 -7.16 0.20
C LYS A 151 -16.17 -7.55 -1.20
N LEU A 152 -15.27 -7.61 -2.17
CA LEU A 152 -15.60 -8.07 -3.53
C LEU A 152 -15.87 -9.59 -3.57
N VAL A 153 -15.20 -10.35 -2.72
CA VAL A 153 -15.47 -11.80 -2.54
C VAL A 153 -16.87 -12.01 -1.97
N GLU A 154 -17.25 -11.27 -0.92
CA GLU A 154 -18.60 -11.34 -0.33
C GLU A 154 -19.70 -10.93 -1.32
N GLN A 155 -19.39 -10.00 -2.22
CA GLN A 155 -20.29 -9.58 -3.30
C GLN A 155 -20.33 -10.56 -4.48
N GLY A 156 -19.56 -11.65 -4.45
CA GLY A 156 -19.46 -12.62 -5.54
C GLY A 156 -18.79 -12.08 -6.81
N LYS A 157 -18.13 -10.92 -6.74
CA LYS A 157 -17.50 -10.25 -7.89
C LYS A 157 -16.12 -10.81 -8.24
N VAL A 158 -15.44 -11.38 -7.25
CA VAL A 158 -14.14 -12.05 -7.40
C VAL A 158 -14.13 -13.31 -6.54
N ARG A 159 -13.28 -14.27 -6.87
CA ARG A 159 -12.96 -15.41 -6.00
C ARG A 159 -11.49 -15.39 -5.65
N LEU A 160 -11.14 -15.81 -4.44
CA LEU A 160 -9.74 -15.94 -4.04
C LEU A 160 -8.96 -16.95 -4.89
N SER A 161 -9.65 -17.93 -5.47
CA SER A 161 -9.08 -18.90 -6.41
C SER A 161 -8.91 -18.36 -7.83
N ASP A 162 -9.38 -17.15 -8.14
CA ASP A 162 -9.25 -16.62 -9.47
C ASP A 162 -7.78 -16.37 -9.81
N PRO A 163 -7.32 -16.82 -10.99
CA PRO A 163 -6.00 -16.48 -11.49
C PRO A 163 -5.92 -14.98 -11.84
N ILE A 164 -4.77 -14.34 -11.54
CA ILE A 164 -4.54 -12.92 -11.82
C ILE A 164 -4.65 -12.60 -13.33
N GLY A 165 -4.42 -13.59 -14.19
CA GLY A 165 -4.61 -13.51 -15.63
C GLY A 165 -6.06 -13.26 -16.08
N HIS A 166 -7.06 -13.50 -15.22
CA HIS A 166 -8.45 -13.08 -15.49
C HIS A 166 -8.60 -11.56 -15.50
N TYR A 167 -7.79 -10.87 -14.69
CA TYR A 167 -7.89 -9.43 -14.51
C TYR A 167 -6.86 -8.68 -15.36
N PHE A 168 -5.69 -9.25 -15.60
CA PHE A 168 -4.62 -8.58 -16.36
C PHE A 168 -3.98 -9.48 -17.42
N THR A 169 -3.80 -8.92 -18.61
CA THR A 169 -3.03 -9.54 -19.69
C THR A 169 -1.53 -9.23 -19.53
N GLY A 170 -0.66 -10.07 -20.10
CA GLY A 170 0.80 -9.84 -20.12
C GLY A 170 1.56 -10.48 -18.96
N ILE A 171 0.87 -11.07 -17.98
CA ILE A 171 1.50 -11.84 -16.91
C ILE A 171 1.71 -13.28 -17.40
N ARG A 172 2.95 -13.67 -17.71
CA ARG A 172 3.29 -15.01 -18.24
C ARG A 172 2.74 -16.16 -17.38
N THR A 173 2.76 -15.99 -16.06
CA THR A 173 2.24 -16.96 -15.08
C THR A 173 0.82 -16.63 -14.60
N GLY A 174 0.12 -15.77 -15.33
CA GLY A 174 -1.19 -15.23 -14.92
C GLY A 174 -2.25 -16.29 -14.68
N LYS A 175 -2.18 -17.45 -15.36
CA LYS A 175 -3.08 -18.59 -15.14
C LYS A 175 -2.79 -19.43 -13.88
N LYS A 176 -1.59 -19.29 -13.30
CA LYS A 176 -1.12 -20.08 -12.15
C LYS A 176 -1.23 -19.32 -10.83
N VAL A 177 -0.98 -18.02 -10.86
CA VAL A 177 -0.99 -17.18 -9.66
C VAL A 177 -2.42 -16.77 -9.32
N THR A 178 -2.94 -17.22 -8.18
CA THR A 178 -4.27 -16.86 -7.70
C THR A 178 -4.25 -15.63 -6.79
N LEU A 179 -5.42 -15.01 -6.59
CA LEU A 179 -5.56 -13.92 -5.63
C LEU A 179 -5.18 -14.35 -4.20
N ARG A 180 -5.51 -15.59 -3.80
CA ARG A 180 -5.10 -16.15 -2.49
C ARG A 180 -3.59 -16.22 -2.36
N MET A 181 -2.88 -16.71 -3.38
CA MET A 181 -1.42 -16.80 -3.34
C MET A 181 -0.78 -15.42 -3.16
N MET A 182 -1.36 -14.37 -3.73
CA MET A 182 -0.87 -13.00 -3.56
C MET A 182 -1.13 -12.46 -2.16
N LEU A 183 -2.31 -12.71 -1.57
CA LEU A 183 -2.61 -12.35 -0.17
C LEU A 183 -1.62 -13.00 0.81
N ASP A 184 -1.20 -14.23 0.53
CA ASP A 184 -0.30 -15.01 1.37
C ASP A 184 1.18 -14.71 1.16
N MET A 185 1.52 -13.85 0.20
CA MET A 185 2.91 -13.63 -0.25
C MET A 185 3.57 -14.93 -0.73
N ARG A 186 2.82 -15.77 -1.46
CA ARG A 186 3.26 -17.08 -1.98
C ARG A 186 3.11 -17.21 -3.50
N SER A 187 2.95 -16.09 -4.19
CA SER A 187 2.70 -16.07 -5.63
C SER A 187 3.92 -16.43 -6.48
N GLY A 188 5.14 -16.25 -5.95
CA GLY A 188 6.39 -16.28 -6.71
C GLY A 188 6.60 -15.03 -7.59
N LEU A 189 5.72 -14.03 -7.52
CA LEU A 189 5.89 -12.76 -8.22
C LEU A 189 6.89 -11.88 -7.48
N THR A 190 7.91 -11.42 -8.19
CA THR A 190 8.92 -10.48 -7.67
C THR A 190 9.05 -9.28 -8.60
N LEU A 191 9.45 -8.14 -8.03
CA LEU A 191 9.65 -6.90 -8.78
C LEU A 191 11.09 -6.40 -8.54
N PRO A 192 12.04 -6.73 -9.45
CA PRO A 192 13.47 -6.54 -9.19
C PRO A 192 13.92 -5.08 -9.22
N ARG A 193 13.08 -4.18 -9.73
CA ARG A 193 13.35 -2.74 -9.82
C ARG A 193 12.11 -1.98 -9.38
N ALA A 194 12.29 -0.78 -8.87
CA ALA A 194 11.18 0.14 -8.62
C ALA A 194 10.93 1.03 -9.84
N GLN A 195 9.69 1.48 -10.05
CA GLN A 195 9.39 2.38 -11.17
C GLN A 195 10.21 3.67 -11.06
N PRO A 196 10.74 4.18 -12.18
CA PRO A 196 11.69 5.30 -12.16
C PRO A 196 11.04 6.67 -11.97
N ALA A 197 9.72 6.78 -12.20
CA ALA A 197 8.98 8.02 -12.19
C ALA A 197 7.61 7.84 -11.53
N LYS A 198 6.99 8.96 -11.17
CA LYS A 198 5.63 8.96 -10.65
C LYS A 198 4.66 8.54 -11.75
N LEU A 199 3.70 7.70 -11.42
CA LEU A 199 2.67 7.21 -12.33
C LEU A 199 1.29 7.31 -11.65
N SER A 200 0.22 7.30 -12.45
CA SER A 200 -1.13 7.01 -11.92
C SER A 200 -1.22 5.54 -11.47
N ASP A 201 -2.25 5.19 -10.71
CA ASP A 201 -2.44 3.82 -10.20
C ASP A 201 -2.45 2.78 -11.33
N ALA A 202 -3.23 3.04 -12.39
CA ALA A 202 -3.21 2.22 -13.60
C ALA A 202 -1.82 2.16 -14.27
N GLY A 203 -1.04 3.25 -14.22
CA GLY A 203 0.33 3.30 -14.69
C GLY A 203 1.29 2.44 -13.85
N ILE A 204 1.16 2.47 -12.52
CA ILE A 204 1.94 1.66 -11.58
C ILE A 204 1.66 0.17 -11.82
N VAL A 205 0.39 -0.20 -12.00
CA VAL A 205 -0.02 -1.59 -12.29
C VAL A 205 0.55 -2.05 -13.62
N ARG A 206 0.42 -1.25 -14.70
CA ARG A 206 0.99 -1.57 -16.01
C ARG A 206 2.51 -1.70 -15.96
N TRP A 207 3.18 -0.78 -15.27
CA TRP A 207 4.63 -0.81 -15.12
C TRP A 207 5.08 -2.05 -14.37
N SER A 208 4.40 -2.37 -13.25
CA SER A 208 4.65 -3.60 -12.49
C SER A 208 4.53 -4.82 -13.39
N ILE A 209 3.42 -5.00 -14.10
CA ILE A 209 3.18 -6.14 -15.00
C ILE A 209 4.30 -6.30 -16.05
N ALA A 210 4.75 -5.20 -16.65
CA ALA A 210 5.79 -5.22 -17.67
C ALA A 210 7.19 -5.57 -17.13
N ASN A 211 7.40 -5.47 -15.82
CA ASN A 211 8.70 -5.69 -15.16
C ASN A 211 8.66 -6.84 -14.13
N LEU A 212 7.58 -7.64 -14.11
CA LEU A 212 7.45 -8.78 -13.21
C LEU A 212 8.44 -9.89 -13.55
N ASN A 213 9.08 -10.40 -12.51
CA ASN A 213 9.73 -11.70 -12.54
C ASN A 213 8.83 -12.76 -11.90
N TYR A 214 9.11 -14.02 -12.23
CA TYR A 214 8.45 -15.15 -11.62
C TYR A 214 9.48 -16.17 -11.16
N GLU A 215 9.40 -16.51 -9.89
CA GLU A 215 10.20 -17.53 -9.22
C GLU A 215 9.32 -18.69 -8.75
N THR A 216 9.96 -19.74 -8.23
CA THR A 216 9.26 -20.86 -7.60
C THR A 216 8.38 -20.37 -6.44
N PRO A 217 7.07 -20.67 -6.45
CA PRO A 217 6.15 -20.29 -5.38
C PRO A 217 6.61 -20.81 -4.02
N ARG A 218 6.88 -19.87 -3.13
CA ARG A 218 7.23 -20.05 -1.72
C ARG A 218 6.81 -18.79 -0.98
N TYR A 219 6.78 -18.83 0.34
CA TYR A 219 6.62 -17.59 1.10
C TYR A 219 7.80 -16.67 0.81
N ASP A 220 7.49 -15.52 0.21
CA ASP A 220 8.43 -14.46 -0.10
C ASP A 220 7.69 -13.12 -0.07
N TYR A 221 8.10 -12.24 0.85
CA TYR A 221 7.39 -11.00 1.12
C TYR A 221 7.62 -9.99 0.00
N GLN A 222 6.67 -9.92 -0.93
CA GLN A 222 6.80 -9.14 -2.16
C GLN A 222 5.65 -8.12 -2.29
N PRO A 223 5.91 -6.81 -2.07
CA PRO A 223 4.87 -5.77 -2.11
C PRO A 223 4.07 -5.72 -3.41
N VAL A 224 4.69 -6.12 -4.54
CA VAL A 224 4.02 -6.17 -5.84
C VAL A 224 2.74 -7.00 -5.85
N ASN A 225 2.63 -8.02 -4.98
CA ASN A 225 1.39 -8.76 -4.77
C ASN A 225 0.23 -7.82 -4.45
N PHE A 226 0.43 -6.90 -3.52
CA PHE A 226 -0.60 -5.99 -3.05
C PHE A 226 -0.83 -4.81 -4.01
N VAL A 227 0.20 -4.39 -4.76
CA VAL A 227 0.03 -3.45 -5.88
C VAL A 227 -0.93 -4.03 -6.93
N LEU A 228 -0.73 -5.30 -7.32
CA LEU A 228 -1.61 -5.95 -8.29
C LEU A 228 -3.01 -6.19 -7.71
N LEU A 229 -3.14 -6.55 -6.43
CA LEU A 229 -4.44 -6.68 -5.76
C LEU A 229 -5.21 -5.35 -5.72
N ALA A 230 -4.54 -4.23 -5.43
CA ALA A 230 -5.13 -2.90 -5.55
C ALA A 230 -5.63 -2.64 -6.97
N GLY A 231 -4.82 -2.97 -7.99
CA GLY A 231 -5.25 -2.90 -9.38
C GLY A 231 -6.48 -3.77 -9.71
N VAL A 232 -6.58 -4.99 -9.16
CA VAL A 232 -7.76 -5.85 -9.32
C VAL A 232 -9.00 -5.16 -8.73
N ILE A 233 -8.87 -4.60 -7.53
CA ILE A 233 -9.96 -3.88 -6.85
C ILE A 233 -10.45 -2.71 -7.71
N GLU A 234 -9.53 -1.87 -8.21
CA GLU A 234 -9.90 -0.74 -9.07
C GLU A 234 -10.55 -1.20 -10.37
N LYS A 235 -9.98 -2.23 -11.01
CA LYS A 235 -10.51 -2.77 -12.27
C LYS A 235 -11.92 -3.34 -12.14
N VAL A 236 -12.21 -4.05 -11.05
CA VAL A 236 -13.51 -4.68 -10.80
C VAL A 236 -14.56 -3.65 -10.38
N THR A 237 -14.15 -2.61 -9.65
CA THR A 237 -15.08 -1.59 -9.14
C THR A 237 -15.27 -0.41 -10.06
N GLY A 238 -14.31 -0.12 -10.94
CA GLY A 238 -14.24 1.13 -11.71
C GLY A 238 -14.00 2.37 -10.85
N ARG A 239 -13.53 2.19 -9.60
CA ARG A 239 -13.29 3.25 -8.61
C ARG A 239 -11.84 3.25 -8.18
N LEU A 240 -11.34 4.42 -7.79
CA LEU A 240 -9.97 4.57 -7.31
C LEU A 240 -9.77 3.87 -5.96
N TYR A 241 -8.56 3.38 -5.73
CA TYR A 241 -8.19 2.70 -4.49
C TYR A 241 -8.35 3.63 -3.27
N ALA A 242 -7.86 4.87 -3.37
CA ALA A 242 -7.97 5.85 -2.28
C ALA A 242 -9.43 6.16 -1.92
N ASP A 243 -10.30 6.29 -2.92
CA ASP A 243 -11.74 6.47 -2.73
C ASP A 243 -12.38 5.31 -1.98
N LEU A 244 -12.00 4.08 -2.32
CA LEU A 244 -12.55 2.89 -1.68
C LEU A 244 -12.12 2.82 -0.22
N ILE A 245 -10.86 3.11 0.10
CA ILE A 245 -10.40 3.21 1.50
C ILE A 245 -11.15 4.30 2.25
N GLN A 246 -11.29 5.49 1.67
CA GLN A 246 -12.02 6.59 2.30
C GLN A 246 -13.46 6.18 2.62
N GLN A 247 -14.20 5.64 1.65
CA GLN A 247 -15.62 5.36 1.81
C GLN A 247 -15.90 4.09 2.62
N GLU A 248 -15.17 3.01 2.33
CA GLU A 248 -15.45 1.69 2.89
C GLU A 248 -14.78 1.47 4.25
N ILE A 249 -13.75 2.25 4.60
CA ILE A 249 -13.01 2.10 5.86
C ILE A 249 -13.09 3.38 6.68
N PHE A 250 -12.51 4.50 6.21
CA PHE A 250 -12.36 5.71 7.04
C PHE A 250 -13.72 6.28 7.43
N LYS A 251 -14.59 6.56 6.46
CA LYS A 251 -15.94 7.07 6.71
C LYS A 251 -16.82 6.06 7.44
N ARG A 252 -16.75 4.78 7.06
CA ARG A 252 -17.53 3.71 7.71
C ARG A 252 -17.22 3.59 9.21
N LEU A 253 -15.98 3.86 9.61
CA LEU A 253 -15.55 3.84 11.00
C LEU A 253 -15.49 5.23 11.64
N ALA A 254 -15.97 6.28 10.95
CA ALA A 254 -15.92 7.67 11.41
C ALA A 254 -14.51 8.12 11.85
N LEU A 255 -13.49 7.76 11.08
CA LEU A 255 -12.10 8.12 11.33
C LEU A 255 -11.83 9.55 10.86
N THR A 256 -11.13 10.32 11.69
CA THR A 256 -10.83 11.74 11.44
C THR A 256 -9.34 12.07 11.46
N HIS A 257 -8.50 11.11 11.85
CA HIS A 257 -7.05 11.24 12.00
C HIS A 257 -6.33 10.22 11.13
N SER A 258 -6.80 10.03 9.89
CA SER A 258 -6.24 9.10 8.91
C SER A 258 -6.40 9.66 7.50
N GLY A 259 -5.44 9.39 6.63
CA GLY A 259 -5.44 9.91 5.26
C GLY A 259 -4.33 9.31 4.40
N PHE A 260 -4.09 9.91 3.25
CA PHE A 260 -3.08 9.46 2.29
C PHE A 260 -1.94 10.47 2.13
N MET A 261 -0.74 9.97 1.88
CA MET A 261 0.34 10.84 1.40
C MET A 261 -0.06 11.50 0.06
N PRO A 262 0.23 12.79 -0.17
CA PRO A 262 1.04 13.69 0.67
C PRO A 262 0.26 14.56 1.65
N GLU A 263 -1.03 14.29 1.92
CA GLU A 263 -1.87 15.15 2.77
C GLU A 263 -1.29 15.33 4.17
N LEU A 264 -0.62 14.30 4.72
CA LEU A 264 0.10 14.34 5.99
C LEU A 264 0.99 15.57 6.14
N TYR A 265 1.69 15.98 5.08
CA TYR A 265 2.63 17.10 5.15
C TYR A 265 1.94 18.46 5.35
N ARG A 266 0.63 18.53 5.20
CA ARG A 266 -0.19 19.72 5.49
C ARG A 266 -0.82 19.68 6.88
N GLU A 267 -0.71 18.56 7.57
CA GLU A 267 -1.27 18.38 8.90
C GLU A 267 -0.35 18.96 9.98
N GLN A 268 -0.93 19.69 10.93
CA GLN A 268 -0.19 20.33 12.01
C GLN A 268 0.33 19.31 13.05
N ASN A 269 -0.39 18.21 13.22
CA ASN A 269 -0.10 17.13 14.15
C ASN A 269 0.73 15.97 13.53
N GLN A 270 1.29 16.15 12.32
CA GLN A 270 2.18 15.13 11.72
C GLN A 270 3.39 14.81 12.61
N ALA A 271 3.84 13.57 12.68
CA ALA A 271 5.18 13.27 13.16
C ALA A 271 6.18 13.43 12.01
N PHE A 272 7.34 14.01 12.30
CA PHE A 272 8.48 13.91 11.40
C PHE A 272 9.27 12.64 11.72
N GLY A 273 9.72 11.95 10.68
CA GLY A 273 10.55 10.74 10.84
C GLY A 273 12.02 11.10 11.06
N TYR A 274 12.71 10.32 11.88
CA TYR A 274 14.14 10.50 12.19
C TYR A 274 14.94 9.20 12.09
N ASN A 275 16.13 9.27 11.49
CA ASN A 275 17.05 8.15 11.24
C ASN A 275 18.37 8.30 12.00
N GLY A 276 18.32 8.76 13.25
CA GLY A 276 19.50 8.84 14.10
C GLY A 276 19.90 7.50 14.73
N PRO A 277 21.14 7.38 15.25
CA PRO A 277 21.56 6.22 16.04
C PRO A 277 20.80 6.15 17.37
N LYS A 278 20.82 4.99 18.05
CA LYS A 278 20.09 4.80 19.33
C LYS A 278 20.40 5.86 20.40
N ALA A 279 21.64 6.35 20.46
CA ALA A 279 22.06 7.37 21.42
C ALA A 279 21.54 8.78 21.10
N ASP A 280 21.25 9.06 19.83
CA ASP A 280 20.66 10.31 19.36
C ASP A 280 19.70 10.03 18.19
N PRO A 281 18.50 9.52 18.48
CA PRO A 281 17.55 9.07 17.46
C PRO A 281 17.06 10.20 16.54
N TYR A 282 17.22 11.45 16.96
CA TYR A 282 16.71 12.64 16.29
C TYR A 282 17.73 13.37 15.41
N SER A 283 19.01 12.99 15.48
CA SER A 283 20.12 13.62 14.73
C SER A 283 19.91 13.79 13.22
N LYS A 284 18.98 13.05 12.59
CA LYS A 284 18.73 13.12 11.15
C LYS A 284 17.25 13.03 10.82
N ARG A 285 16.61 14.18 10.56
CA ARG A 285 15.25 14.24 10.01
C ARG A 285 15.20 13.59 8.62
N TYR A 286 14.11 12.89 8.34
CA TYR A 286 13.82 12.25 7.06
C TYR A 286 12.52 12.77 6.47
N ILE A 287 12.59 13.29 5.25
CA ILE A 287 11.43 13.67 4.44
C ILE A 287 11.37 12.69 3.28
N GLU A 288 10.22 12.03 3.12
CA GLU A 288 10.05 11.03 2.08
C GLU A 288 9.90 11.70 0.71
N PRO A 289 10.72 11.30 -0.28
CA PRO A 289 10.53 11.76 -1.65
C PRO A 289 9.18 11.32 -2.19
N ALA A 290 8.55 12.21 -2.96
CA ALA A 290 7.21 11.95 -3.48
C ALA A 290 7.07 10.75 -4.42
N LEU A 291 8.19 10.30 -4.99
CA LEU A 291 8.24 9.07 -5.77
C LEU A 291 8.09 7.82 -4.90
N ASN A 292 8.54 7.85 -3.64
CA ASN A 292 8.52 6.70 -2.75
C ASN A 292 7.09 6.37 -2.32
N TYR A 293 6.33 7.32 -1.78
CA TYR A 293 4.92 7.04 -1.46
C TYR A 293 4.04 6.82 -2.70
N ASN A 294 4.43 7.31 -3.90
CA ASN A 294 3.75 6.92 -5.14
C ASN A 294 4.00 5.45 -5.51
N ARG A 295 5.12 4.86 -5.09
CA ARG A 295 5.39 3.42 -5.29
C ARG A 295 4.52 2.52 -4.42
N GLU A 296 3.91 3.08 -3.38
CA GLU A 296 3.24 2.32 -2.34
C GLU A 296 1.72 2.14 -2.56
N LEU A 297 1.27 2.02 -3.82
CA LEU A 297 -0.12 1.75 -4.17
C LEU A 297 -0.61 0.46 -3.49
N GLY A 298 -1.55 0.60 -2.55
CA GLY A 298 -2.11 -0.52 -1.81
C GLY A 298 -1.17 -1.16 -0.78
N THR A 299 0.01 -0.58 -0.55
CA THR A 299 1.07 -1.22 0.24
C THR A 299 1.58 -0.42 1.43
N GLY A 300 1.54 0.92 1.42
CA GLY A 300 2.09 1.71 2.53
C GLY A 300 2.09 3.24 2.44
N ASN A 301 1.20 3.88 1.67
CA ASN A 301 1.06 5.33 1.56
C ASN A 301 -0.05 5.97 2.43
N ILE A 302 -0.53 5.26 3.47
CA ILE A 302 -1.51 5.76 4.44
C ILE A 302 -0.82 6.26 5.71
N TYR A 303 -1.37 7.33 6.31
CA TYR A 303 -1.07 7.75 7.68
C TYR A 303 -2.29 7.61 8.58
N ALA A 304 -2.04 7.45 9.89
CA ALA A 304 -3.07 7.43 10.92
C ALA A 304 -2.51 7.86 12.29
N SER A 305 -3.40 8.26 13.21
CA SER A 305 -3.11 8.26 14.65
C SER A 305 -3.16 6.85 15.23
N ALA A 306 -2.63 6.67 16.45
CA ALA A 306 -2.71 5.39 17.16
C ALA A 306 -4.18 4.96 17.41
N GLY A 307 -5.04 5.93 17.74
CA GLY A 307 -6.46 5.70 17.98
C GLY A 307 -7.20 5.21 16.74
N ASP A 308 -7.00 5.87 15.60
CA ASP A 308 -7.65 5.45 14.35
C ASP A 308 -7.12 4.10 13.87
N LEU A 309 -5.81 3.85 13.98
CA LEU A 309 -5.25 2.55 13.64
C LEU A 309 -5.85 1.42 14.50
N TYR A 310 -6.05 1.67 15.80
CA TYR A 310 -6.79 0.74 16.67
C TYR A 310 -8.22 0.51 16.15
N GLN A 311 -8.96 1.57 15.82
CA GLN A 311 -10.33 1.46 15.33
C GLN A 311 -10.43 0.67 14.03
N ILE A 312 -9.49 0.86 13.09
CA ILE A 312 -9.44 0.09 11.84
C ILE A 312 -9.25 -1.40 12.15
N MET A 313 -8.23 -1.75 12.96
CA MET A 313 -7.92 -3.14 13.25
C MET A 313 -9.04 -3.83 14.05
N ALA A 314 -9.57 -3.16 15.08
CA ALA A 314 -10.68 -3.67 15.87
C ALA A 314 -11.96 -3.80 15.04
N GLY A 315 -12.25 -2.82 14.17
CA GLY A 315 -13.41 -2.81 13.29
C GLY A 315 -13.38 -3.96 12.27
N ILE A 316 -12.22 -4.28 11.73
CA ILE A 316 -12.02 -5.48 10.89
C ILE A 316 -12.33 -6.73 11.71
N ASN A 317 -11.69 -6.91 12.88
CA ASN A 317 -11.86 -8.11 13.71
C ASN A 317 -13.31 -8.36 14.13
N GLN A 318 -14.03 -7.29 14.46
CA GLN A 318 -15.39 -7.35 14.96
C GLN A 318 -16.43 -7.59 13.87
N GLY A 319 -16.03 -7.47 12.59
CA GLY A 319 -16.89 -7.66 11.44
C GLY A 319 -17.67 -6.41 11.02
N LYS A 320 -17.16 -5.21 11.31
CA LYS A 320 -17.82 -3.93 10.97
C LYS A 320 -17.67 -3.56 9.49
N ILE A 321 -16.65 -4.10 8.80
CA ILE A 321 -16.31 -3.76 7.41
C ILE A 321 -16.62 -4.91 6.43
N ILE A 322 -16.23 -6.13 6.82
CA ILE A 322 -16.50 -7.43 6.19
C ILE A 322 -17.05 -8.37 7.26
N SER A 323 -17.77 -9.43 6.89
CA SER A 323 -18.32 -10.39 7.86
C SER A 323 -17.23 -11.10 8.65
N ARG A 324 -17.57 -11.61 9.84
CA ARG A 324 -16.65 -12.44 10.65
C ARG A 324 -16.21 -13.69 9.91
N SER A 325 -17.07 -14.26 9.05
CA SER A 325 -16.70 -15.40 8.19
C SER A 325 -15.60 -15.02 7.20
N ALA A 326 -15.73 -13.87 6.54
CA ALA A 326 -14.68 -13.34 5.66
C ALA A 326 -13.38 -13.03 6.42
N VAL A 327 -13.44 -12.53 7.66
CA VAL A 327 -12.26 -12.34 8.51
C VAL A 327 -11.57 -13.68 8.80
N MET A 328 -12.33 -14.73 9.13
CA MET A 328 -11.76 -16.06 9.36
C MET A 328 -11.09 -16.61 8.10
N GLN A 329 -11.71 -16.43 6.93
CA GLN A 329 -11.12 -16.82 5.65
C GLN A 329 -9.83 -16.04 5.35
N LEU A 330 -9.81 -14.73 5.65
CA LEU A 330 -8.63 -13.88 5.51
C LEU A 330 -7.48 -14.31 6.43
N ARG A 331 -7.80 -14.93 7.57
CA ARG A 331 -6.87 -15.39 8.61
C ARG A 331 -6.57 -16.89 8.58
N ASP A 332 -6.92 -17.56 7.50
CA ASP A 332 -6.59 -18.97 7.29
C ASP A 332 -5.07 -19.18 7.39
N LEU A 333 -4.67 -20.07 8.30
CA LEU A 333 -3.26 -20.38 8.64
C LEU A 333 -2.69 -21.57 7.88
N SER A 334 -3.45 -22.16 6.95
CA SER A 334 -3.03 -23.34 6.16
C SER A 334 -1.74 -23.10 5.37
N GLN A 335 -1.37 -21.84 5.11
CA GLN A 335 -0.17 -21.45 4.37
C GLN A 335 0.91 -20.75 5.22
N GLY A 336 0.72 -20.66 6.53
CA GLY A 336 1.65 -20.05 7.48
C GLY A 336 1.03 -18.97 8.36
N GLN A 337 1.87 -18.33 9.19
CA GLN A 337 1.42 -17.31 10.15
C GLN A 337 1.05 -15.98 9.50
N TYR A 338 1.67 -15.64 8.36
CA TYR A 338 1.34 -14.43 7.60
C TYR A 338 0.25 -14.71 6.58
N THR A 339 -0.80 -13.92 6.63
CA THR A 339 -1.82 -13.88 5.57
C THR A 339 -2.44 -12.49 5.53
N ALA A 340 -2.64 -11.97 4.32
CA ALA A 340 -3.47 -10.81 4.06
C ALA A 340 -3.11 -9.56 4.89
N GLY A 341 -1.80 -9.27 5.03
CA GLY A 341 -1.32 -8.11 5.78
C GLY A 341 -1.16 -8.30 7.29
N VAL A 342 -1.42 -9.51 7.81
CA VAL A 342 -1.48 -9.78 9.26
C VAL A 342 -0.65 -11.02 9.61
N TYR A 343 0.08 -10.96 10.72
CA TYR A 343 0.69 -12.12 11.37
C TYR A 343 -0.26 -12.67 12.43
N ASN A 344 -0.54 -13.96 12.41
CA ASN A 344 -1.55 -14.60 13.23
C ASN A 344 -0.91 -15.62 14.17
N PHE A 345 -1.23 -15.52 15.46
CA PHE A 345 -0.67 -16.34 16.54
C PHE A 345 -1.73 -17.16 17.28
N GLY A 346 -2.87 -17.42 16.64
CA GLY A 346 -4.02 -18.12 17.22
C GLY A 346 -4.84 -17.22 18.15
N SER A 347 -4.29 -16.87 19.32
CA SER A 347 -5.01 -16.06 20.33
C SER A 347 -4.96 -14.55 20.09
N TYR A 348 -4.01 -14.09 19.28
CA TYR A 348 -3.88 -12.68 18.89
C TYR A 348 -3.32 -12.54 17.48
N THR A 349 -3.42 -11.32 16.97
CA THR A 349 -2.88 -10.89 15.69
C THR A 349 -1.85 -9.79 15.89
N LEU A 350 -0.89 -9.72 14.98
CA LEU A 350 0.12 -8.67 14.92
C LEU A 350 0.15 -8.06 13.53
N THR A 351 0.15 -6.74 13.44
CA THR A 351 0.48 -6.02 12.20
C THR A 351 1.74 -5.18 12.42
N HIS A 352 2.50 -4.96 11.37
CA HIS A 352 3.73 -4.15 11.43
C HIS A 352 3.96 -3.44 10.10
N GLY A 353 4.40 -2.19 10.20
CA GLY A 353 4.80 -1.38 9.07
C GLY A 353 6.00 -0.52 9.40
N VAL A 354 6.86 -0.34 8.40
CA VAL A 354 8.00 0.58 8.45
C VAL A 354 8.02 1.30 7.12
N VAL A 355 8.04 2.62 7.14
CA VAL A 355 8.18 3.47 5.95
C VAL A 355 8.69 4.83 6.40
N ALA A 356 9.58 5.45 5.62
CA ALA A 356 9.99 6.83 5.84
C ALA A 356 10.39 7.19 7.30
N ALA A 357 11.20 6.35 7.94
CA ALA A 357 11.62 6.47 9.35
C ALA A 357 10.48 6.40 10.39
N HIS A 358 9.27 6.08 9.96
CA HIS A 358 8.14 5.73 10.81
C HIS A 358 8.07 4.22 10.98
N SER A 359 7.59 3.78 12.13
CA SER A 359 7.27 2.38 12.38
C SER A 359 5.98 2.27 13.16
N ALA A 360 5.08 1.40 12.73
CA ALA A 360 3.80 1.16 13.40
C ALA A 360 3.64 -0.33 13.69
N ALA A 361 3.07 -0.67 14.83
CA ALA A 361 2.68 -2.03 15.16
C ALA A 361 1.34 -2.06 15.89
N THR A 362 0.52 -3.06 15.60
CA THR A 362 -0.65 -3.40 16.43
C THR A 362 -0.54 -4.84 16.89
N VAL A 363 -0.90 -5.10 18.14
CA VAL A 363 -1.07 -6.45 18.67
C VAL A 363 -2.41 -6.51 19.37
N MET A 364 -3.28 -7.44 18.97
CA MET A 364 -4.68 -7.42 19.37
C MET A 364 -5.27 -8.83 19.42
N ASP A 365 -6.07 -9.11 20.45
CA ASP A 365 -6.89 -10.32 20.49
C ASP A 365 -8.03 -10.29 19.47
N SER A 366 -8.71 -11.42 19.26
CA SER A 366 -9.80 -11.52 18.30
C SER A 366 -11.00 -10.61 18.62
N SER A 367 -11.17 -10.19 19.88
CA SER A 367 -12.27 -9.33 20.31
C SER A 367 -11.98 -7.84 20.13
N GLY A 368 -10.70 -7.45 20.10
CA GLY A 368 -10.25 -6.07 20.14
C GLY A 368 -10.35 -5.41 21.52
N GLN A 369 -10.71 -6.18 22.57
CA GLN A 369 -10.81 -5.68 23.94
C GLN A 369 -9.44 -5.56 24.61
N ASN A 370 -8.48 -6.39 24.22
CA ASN A 370 -7.09 -6.23 24.58
C ASN A 370 -6.29 -5.87 23.32
N ALA A 371 -5.56 -4.77 23.37
CA ALA A 371 -4.75 -4.30 22.25
C ALA A 371 -3.58 -3.44 22.72
N VAL A 372 -2.47 -3.49 21.99
CA VAL A 372 -1.37 -2.53 22.07
C VAL A 372 -1.13 -1.97 20.67
N VAL A 373 -1.10 -0.66 20.54
CA VAL A 373 -0.72 0.06 19.32
C VAL A 373 0.47 0.93 19.63
N LEU A 374 1.56 0.77 18.87
CA LEU A 374 2.76 1.61 18.94
C LEU A 374 2.98 2.28 17.59
N MET A 375 3.14 3.60 17.63
CA MET A 375 3.46 4.43 16.47
C MET A 375 4.75 5.18 16.78
N ALA A 376 5.84 4.86 16.10
CA ALA A 376 7.15 5.46 16.30
C ALA A 376 7.54 6.33 15.10
N ASN A 377 8.26 7.40 15.38
CA ASN A 377 8.90 8.28 14.38
C ASN A 377 10.42 8.32 14.54
N ALA A 378 10.99 7.47 15.38
CA ALA A 378 12.41 7.21 15.45
C ALA A 378 12.67 5.76 15.92
N GLY A 379 13.62 5.09 15.27
CA GLY A 379 13.92 3.68 15.51
C GLY A 379 12.83 2.71 15.01
N GLN A 380 13.19 1.44 14.87
CA GLN A 380 12.31 0.37 14.33
C GLN A 380 12.04 -0.73 15.37
N ILE A 381 11.65 -0.33 16.58
CA ILE A 381 11.48 -1.26 17.72
C ILE A 381 10.04 -1.73 17.95
N THR A 382 9.08 -1.20 17.18
CA THR A 382 7.64 -1.32 17.51
C THR A 382 7.11 -2.74 17.49
N ARG A 383 7.56 -3.59 16.55
CA ARG A 383 7.03 -4.96 16.38
C ARG A 383 7.17 -5.80 17.64
N ASP A 384 8.42 -6.01 18.07
CA ASP A 384 8.73 -6.90 19.19
C ASP A 384 8.32 -6.26 20.52
N LEU A 385 8.45 -4.94 20.63
CA LEU A 385 8.03 -4.18 21.81
C LEU A 385 6.52 -4.25 22.03
N ALA A 386 5.71 -4.03 20.98
CA ALA A 386 4.26 -4.12 21.07
C ALA A 386 3.80 -5.54 21.46
N GLN A 387 4.43 -6.57 20.88
CA GLN A 387 4.13 -7.95 21.22
C GLN A 387 4.47 -8.26 22.68
N SER A 388 5.64 -7.83 23.13
CA SER A 388 6.09 -8.03 24.51
C SER A 388 5.17 -7.33 25.51
N LEU A 389 4.81 -6.07 25.26
CA LEU A 389 3.87 -5.31 26.08
C LEU A 389 2.48 -5.95 26.13
N PHE A 390 1.98 -6.43 24.99
CA PHE A 390 0.69 -7.10 24.92
C PHE A 390 0.67 -8.38 25.77
N LEU A 391 1.71 -9.21 25.65
CA LEU A 391 1.83 -10.46 26.42
C LEU A 391 1.92 -10.19 27.93
N ASP A 392 2.66 -9.17 28.36
CA ASP A 392 2.74 -8.77 29.77
C ASP A 392 1.39 -8.25 30.28
N MET A 393 0.70 -7.44 29.47
CA MET A 393 -0.60 -6.86 29.82
C MET A 393 -1.69 -7.92 30.05
N ILE A 394 -1.71 -8.99 29.24
CA ILE A 394 -2.72 -10.05 29.35
C ILE A 394 -2.37 -11.12 30.39
N LYS A 395 -1.08 -11.36 30.67
CA LYS A 395 -0.65 -12.31 31.72
C LYS A 395 -0.82 -11.74 33.14
N GLY A 396 -1.01 -10.42 33.25
CA GLY A 396 -0.79 -9.70 34.50
C GLY A 396 0.71 -9.52 34.68
N VAL A 397 1.15 -8.27 34.86
CA VAL A 397 2.55 -7.99 35.19
C VAL A 397 2.83 -8.71 36.51
N LYS A 398 3.74 -9.68 36.48
CA LYS A 398 4.12 -10.46 37.66
C LYS A 398 4.80 -9.58 38.71
#